data_AF-A0AAJ2E6R2-F1
#
_entry.id   AF-A0AAJ2E6R2-F1
#
_cell.length_a   1.000
_cell.length_b   1.000
_cell.length_c   1.000
_cell.angle_alpha   90.00
_cell.angle_beta   90.00
_cell.angle_gamma   90.00
#
_symmetry.space_group_name_H-M   'P 1'
#
loop_
_entity.id
_entity.type
_entity.pdbx_description
1 polymer ?
#
loop_
_entity_poly.entity_id
_entity_poly.type
_entity_poly.pdbx_seq_one_letter_code
_entity_poly.pdbx_strand_id
1 'polypeptide(L)'
;MSSHAAGPVSVAIGDRGTWPISIDSTENFDLASRAELLAFGKALADSEQLSDAELQSRLKVKSFDRASVDRIRGRYWKRLTGNYLTASANCTPSAPFCVKVHGEADFVNAAKAFAVPADSPYRAWSSQARTFHNTYLDELLRLAALFPKVSSEIDTYSSREIDGNEFADRTFLLTFDDGPTTAGGTTDALLRTLRDARLNGVFFTLGTRLQARWRADDPRHSIVACPLCGLYAELSCDVTPG
;
A
#
# COMPACT_ATOMS: atom_id res chain seq x y z
N MET A 1 4.79 -26.95 3.91
CA MET A 1 5.34 -25.84 4.72
C MET A 1 5.10 -24.57 3.94
N SER A 2 4.15 -23.74 4.35
CA SER A 2 3.87 -22.47 3.68
C SER A 2 4.98 -21.48 4.02
N SER A 3 5.93 -21.29 3.10
CA SER A 3 6.96 -20.26 3.26
C SER A 3 6.35 -18.91 2.87
N HIS A 4 5.80 -18.20 3.85
CA HIS A 4 5.45 -16.80 3.70
C HIS A 4 6.72 -15.95 3.68
N ALA A 5 6.71 -14.86 2.92
CA ALA A 5 7.79 -13.88 3.00
C ALA A 5 7.87 -13.33 4.43
N ALA A 6 9.07 -13.34 5.03
CA ALA A 6 9.31 -12.54 6.22
C ALA A 6 9.05 -11.07 5.90
N GLY A 7 8.54 -10.32 6.88
CA GLY A 7 8.30 -8.89 6.74
C GLY A 7 9.57 -8.10 6.39
N PRO A 8 9.42 -6.83 5.95
CA PRO A 8 10.54 -6.02 5.51
C PRO A 8 11.57 -5.81 6.63
N VAL A 9 12.86 -5.79 6.28
CA VAL A 9 13.96 -5.48 7.21
C VAL A 9 13.94 -3.99 7.61
N SER A 10 13.42 -3.13 6.74
CA SER A 10 13.22 -1.71 6.97
C SER A 10 11.89 -1.29 6.38
N VAL A 11 11.11 -0.53 7.15
CA VAL A 11 9.81 -0.02 6.70
C VAL A 11 10.02 1.34 6.04
N ALA A 12 9.52 1.51 4.82
CA ALA A 12 9.49 2.80 4.16
C ALA A 12 8.50 3.72 4.87
N ILE A 13 9.00 4.80 5.49
CA ILE A 13 8.19 5.79 6.21
C ILE A 13 8.26 7.10 5.45
N GLY A 14 7.09 7.56 4.97
CA GLY A 14 6.92 8.88 4.39
C GLY A 14 6.34 9.84 5.43
N ASP A 15 6.69 11.12 5.29
CA ASP A 15 6.08 12.24 6.02
C ASP A 15 5.50 13.23 5.01
N ARG A 16 4.18 13.12 4.84
CA ARG A 16 3.40 13.91 3.90
C ARG A 16 3.42 15.41 4.21
N GLY A 17 3.78 15.81 5.45
CA GLY A 17 3.88 17.21 5.86
C GLY A 17 5.04 17.97 5.21
N THR A 18 6.00 17.26 4.60
CA THR A 18 7.10 17.88 3.85
C THR A 18 6.72 18.37 2.46
N TRP A 19 5.57 17.93 1.92
CA TRP A 19 5.06 18.40 0.64
C TRP A 19 4.44 19.80 0.80
N PRO A 20 4.88 20.81 0.01
CA PRO A 20 4.56 22.20 0.32
C PRO A 20 3.17 22.68 -0.15
N ILE A 21 2.42 21.87 -0.89
CA ILE A 21 1.17 22.29 -1.55
C ILE A 21 0.01 21.39 -1.11
N SER A 22 -1.13 21.97 -0.72
CA SER A 22 -2.33 21.22 -0.37
C SER A 22 -2.80 20.33 -1.55
N ILE A 23 -3.18 19.09 -1.27
CA ILE A 23 -3.69 18.13 -2.27
C ILE A 23 -5.22 18.08 -2.15
N ASP A 24 -5.86 19.19 -2.51
CA ASP A 24 -7.32 19.41 -2.39
C ASP A 24 -7.99 19.71 -3.74
N SER A 25 -7.22 19.69 -4.83
CA SER A 25 -7.69 19.90 -6.19
C SER A 25 -7.05 18.90 -7.14
N THR A 26 -7.70 18.68 -8.28
CA THR A 26 -7.18 17.84 -9.36
C THR A 26 -5.80 18.30 -9.83
N GLU A 27 -5.60 19.61 -9.99
CA GLU A 27 -4.33 20.18 -10.44
C GLU A 27 -3.20 19.92 -9.43
N ASN A 28 -3.46 20.10 -8.14
CA ASN A 28 -2.47 19.87 -7.09
C ASN A 28 -2.19 18.37 -6.89
N PHE A 29 -3.21 17.51 -7.05
CA PHE A 29 -3.03 16.06 -7.08
C PHE A 29 -2.14 15.62 -8.24
N ASP A 30 -2.36 16.16 -9.43
CA ASP A 30 -1.56 15.85 -10.60
C ASP A 30 -0.12 16.34 -10.45
N LEU A 31 0.08 17.52 -9.84
CA LEU A 31 1.39 18.06 -9.50
C LEU A 31 2.17 17.13 -8.57
N ALA A 32 1.54 16.71 -7.46
CA ALA A 32 2.14 15.75 -6.53
C ALA A 32 2.41 14.40 -7.23
N SER A 33 1.47 13.93 -8.05
CA SER A 33 1.61 12.67 -8.79
C SER A 33 2.81 12.71 -9.74
N ARG A 34 2.97 13.76 -10.55
CA ARG A 34 4.16 13.91 -11.43
C ARG A 34 5.46 13.84 -10.64
N ALA A 35 5.51 14.49 -9.48
CA ALA A 35 6.69 14.52 -8.62
C ALA A 35 7.01 13.12 -8.06
N GLU A 36 6.03 12.43 -7.48
CA GLU A 36 6.18 11.09 -6.90
C GLU A 36 6.55 10.04 -7.96
N LEU A 37 5.94 10.12 -9.15
CA LEU A 37 6.22 9.21 -10.26
C LEU A 37 7.66 9.35 -10.76
N LEU A 38 8.16 10.58 -10.91
CA LEU A 38 9.56 10.84 -11.27
C LEU A 38 10.52 10.40 -10.16
N ALA A 39 10.17 10.61 -8.89
CA ALA A 39 11.00 10.22 -7.75
C ALA A 39 11.13 8.70 -7.62
N PHE A 40 10.02 7.95 -7.74
CA PHE A 40 10.05 6.49 -7.76
C PHE A 40 10.76 5.98 -9.02
N GLY A 41 10.49 6.57 -10.18
CA GLY A 41 11.20 6.26 -11.43
C GLY A 41 12.72 6.43 -11.30
N LYS A 42 13.20 7.48 -10.61
CA LYS A 42 14.63 7.69 -10.34
C LYS A 42 15.21 6.53 -9.51
N ALA A 43 14.52 6.14 -8.43
CA ALA A 43 14.97 5.01 -7.61
C ALA A 43 15.02 3.71 -8.43
N LEU A 44 14.02 3.48 -9.30
CA LEU A 44 13.97 2.32 -10.18
C LEU A 44 15.15 2.30 -11.15
N ALA A 45 15.37 3.40 -11.88
CA ALA A 45 16.50 3.56 -12.80
C ALA A 45 17.87 3.42 -12.11
N ASP A 46 18.03 3.90 -10.87
CA ASP A 46 19.26 3.75 -10.12
C ASP A 46 19.51 2.29 -9.72
N SER A 47 18.45 1.55 -9.37
CA SER A 47 18.55 0.13 -9.04
C SER A 47 19.00 -0.74 -10.22
N GLU A 48 18.73 -0.29 -11.45
CA GLU A 48 19.08 -1.01 -12.69
C GLU A 48 20.55 -0.86 -13.07
N GLN A 49 21.28 0.06 -12.43
CA GLN A 49 22.73 0.19 -12.62
C GLN A 49 23.52 -0.87 -11.83
N LEU A 50 22.87 -1.55 -10.89
CA LEU A 50 23.47 -2.61 -10.09
C LEU A 50 23.51 -3.92 -10.88
N SER A 51 24.65 -4.61 -10.82
CA SER A 51 24.73 -6.01 -11.23
C SER A 51 23.86 -6.90 -10.36
N ASP A 52 23.59 -8.13 -10.81
CA ASP A 52 22.80 -9.10 -10.05
C ASP A 52 23.41 -9.39 -8.67
N ALA A 53 24.74 -9.46 -8.58
CA ALA A 53 25.43 -9.70 -7.32
C ALA A 53 25.29 -8.51 -6.35
N GLU A 54 25.42 -7.28 -6.85
CA GLU A 54 25.25 -6.06 -6.06
C GLU A 54 23.80 -5.91 -5.58
N LEU A 55 22.84 -6.14 -6.48
CA LEU A 55 21.42 -6.08 -6.16
C LEU A 55 21.04 -7.17 -5.16
N GLN A 56 21.46 -8.42 -5.37
CA GLN A 56 21.21 -9.51 -4.43
C GLN A 56 21.76 -9.19 -3.03
N SER A 57 22.98 -8.64 -2.95
CA SER A 57 23.60 -8.19 -1.70
C SER A 57 22.78 -7.09 -1.03
N ARG A 58 22.40 -6.05 -1.79
CA ARG A 58 21.57 -4.93 -1.31
C ARG A 58 20.23 -5.41 -0.74
N LEU A 59 19.56 -6.32 -1.44
CA LEU A 59 18.27 -6.88 -1.05
C LEU A 59 18.37 -7.92 0.09
N LYS A 60 19.59 -8.34 0.44
CA LYS A 60 19.87 -9.34 1.49
C LYS A 60 19.14 -10.67 1.27
N VAL A 61 19.03 -11.10 0.01
CA VAL A 61 18.37 -12.37 -0.36
C VAL A 61 19.39 -13.48 -0.65
N LYS A 62 19.07 -14.70 -0.21
CA LYS A 62 19.91 -15.89 -0.45
C LYS A 62 19.72 -16.47 -1.86
N SER A 63 18.55 -16.26 -2.45
CA SER A 63 18.20 -16.65 -3.81
C SER A 63 17.69 -15.44 -4.56
N PHE A 64 17.97 -15.39 -5.87
CA PHE A 64 17.63 -14.25 -6.71
C PHE A 64 17.03 -14.74 -8.03
N ASP A 65 15.72 -14.53 -8.21
CA ASP A 65 15.04 -14.79 -9.47
C ASP A 65 15.10 -13.54 -10.37
N ARG A 66 16.08 -13.54 -11.29
CA ARG A 66 16.30 -12.44 -12.22
C ARG A 66 15.10 -12.18 -13.14
N ALA A 67 14.44 -13.25 -13.62
CA ALA A 67 13.32 -13.11 -14.54
C ALA A 67 12.10 -12.49 -13.85
N SER A 68 11.87 -12.83 -12.58
CA SER A 68 10.84 -12.21 -11.75
C SER A 68 11.12 -10.73 -11.49
N VAL A 69 12.36 -10.39 -11.13
CA VAL A 69 12.79 -8.99 -10.98
C VAL A 69 12.56 -8.19 -12.27
N ASP A 70 13.02 -8.68 -13.43
CA ASP A 70 12.88 -7.97 -14.71
C ASP A 70 11.41 -7.79 -15.11
N ARG A 71 10.56 -8.80 -14.86
CA ARG A 71 9.11 -8.71 -15.11
C ARG A 71 8.46 -7.60 -14.27
N ILE A 72 8.79 -7.54 -12.98
CA ILE A 72 8.25 -6.54 -12.06
C ILE A 72 8.76 -5.13 -12.41
N ARG A 73 10.04 -4.97 -12.76
CA ARG A 73 10.58 -3.69 -13.27
C ARG A 73 9.85 -3.21 -14.51
N GLY A 74 9.68 -4.09 -15.51
CA GLY A 74 8.95 -3.76 -16.74
C GLY A 74 7.50 -3.38 -16.49
N ARG A 75 6.84 -4.02 -15.50
CA ARG A 75 5.49 -3.63 -15.06
C ARG A 75 5.49 -2.23 -14.46
N TYR A 76 6.44 -1.90 -13.59
CA TYR A 76 6.51 -0.57 -12.99
C TYR A 76 6.79 0.51 -14.04
N TRP A 77 7.72 0.30 -14.99
CA TRP A 77 7.97 1.30 -16.04
C TRP A 77 6.73 1.63 -16.86
N LYS A 78 5.96 0.62 -17.26
CA LYS A 78 4.68 0.81 -17.97
C LYS A 78 3.68 1.60 -17.15
N ARG A 79 3.50 1.22 -15.87
CA ARG A 79 2.55 1.87 -14.94
C ARG A 79 2.94 3.33 -14.67
N LEU A 80 4.21 3.58 -14.36
CA LEU A 80 4.72 4.92 -14.10
C LEU A 80 4.55 5.83 -15.32
N THR A 81 4.88 5.32 -16.51
CA THR A 81 4.73 6.06 -17.77
C THR A 81 3.26 6.42 -18.02
N GLY A 82 2.35 5.46 -17.92
CA GLY A 82 0.92 5.70 -18.13
C GLY A 82 0.35 6.72 -17.15
N ASN A 83 0.67 6.58 -15.87
CA ASN A 83 0.20 7.50 -14.83
C ASN A 83 0.81 8.89 -15.00
N TYR A 84 2.07 8.99 -15.43
CA TYR A 84 2.73 10.27 -15.66
C TYR A 84 2.11 11.01 -16.84
N LEU A 85 1.79 10.30 -17.93
CA LEU A 85 1.10 10.88 -19.09
C LEU A 85 -0.28 11.42 -18.68
N THR A 86 -1.04 10.66 -17.89
CA THR A 86 -2.34 11.11 -17.34
C THR A 86 -2.19 12.35 -16.47
N ALA A 87 -1.28 12.33 -15.49
CA ALA A 87 -1.02 13.46 -14.60
C ALA A 87 -0.41 14.67 -15.32
N SER A 88 0.13 14.50 -16.53
CA SER A 88 0.73 15.57 -17.33
C SER A 88 -0.19 16.11 -18.43
N ALA A 89 -1.39 15.54 -18.61
CA ALA A 89 -2.27 15.86 -19.72
C ALA A 89 -2.59 17.36 -19.85
N ASN A 90 -2.68 18.07 -18.72
CA ASN A 90 -3.05 19.50 -18.66
C ASN A 90 -1.95 20.39 -18.07
N CYS A 91 -0.73 19.89 -17.84
CA CYS A 91 0.32 20.70 -17.23
C CYS A 91 1.00 21.61 -18.27
N THR A 92 1.42 22.81 -17.85
CA THR A 92 2.20 23.71 -18.70
C THR A 92 3.69 23.36 -18.61
N PRO A 93 4.50 23.52 -19.68
CA PRO A 93 5.93 23.20 -19.62
C PRO A 93 6.73 23.97 -18.56
N SER A 94 6.21 25.11 -18.09
CA SER A 94 6.79 25.88 -16.99
C SER A 94 6.35 25.39 -15.60
N ALA A 95 5.33 24.54 -15.50
CA ALA A 95 4.88 23.97 -14.24
C ALA A 95 5.95 23.01 -13.68
N PRO A 96 6.16 22.99 -12.35
CA PRO A 96 7.09 22.04 -11.74
C PRO A 96 6.73 20.61 -12.13
N PHE A 97 7.79 19.81 -12.38
CA PHE A 97 7.70 18.38 -12.70
C PHE A 97 6.93 18.04 -13.99
N CYS A 98 6.60 19.03 -14.83
CA CYS A 98 5.95 18.84 -16.13
C CYS A 98 6.98 18.73 -17.26
N VAL A 99 7.62 17.57 -17.38
CA VAL A 99 8.56 17.25 -18.46
C VAL A 99 7.78 16.64 -19.62
N LYS A 100 8.11 17.04 -20.85
CA LYS A 100 7.46 16.49 -22.04
C LYS A 100 7.90 15.04 -22.27
N VAL A 101 6.93 14.13 -22.28
CA VAL A 101 7.11 12.68 -22.44
C VAL A 101 6.10 12.18 -23.48
N HIS A 102 6.54 11.36 -24.44
CA HIS A 102 5.66 10.73 -25.44
C HIS A 102 5.49 9.21 -25.24
N GLY A 103 6.30 8.61 -24.36
CA GLY A 103 6.25 7.18 -24.08
C GLY A 103 7.30 6.76 -23.06
N GLU A 104 7.47 5.45 -22.89
CA GLU A 104 8.29 4.88 -21.81
C GLU A 104 9.75 5.31 -21.89
N ALA A 105 10.35 5.32 -23.08
CA ALA A 105 11.74 5.75 -23.25
C ALA A 105 11.98 7.20 -22.78
N ASP A 106 11.06 8.11 -23.12
CA ASP A 106 11.14 9.51 -22.69
C ASP A 106 10.96 9.63 -21.18
N PHE A 107 10.02 8.89 -20.60
CA PHE A 107 9.77 8.89 -19.17
C PHE A 107 10.98 8.35 -18.39
N VAL A 108 11.58 7.24 -18.84
CA VAL A 108 12.80 6.68 -18.25
C VAL A 108 13.94 7.70 -18.28
N ASN A 109 14.11 8.43 -19.37
CA ASN A 109 15.13 9.48 -19.46
C ASN A 109 14.84 10.64 -18.51
N ALA A 110 13.57 11.10 -18.43
CA ALA A 110 13.14 12.12 -17.49
C ALA A 110 13.36 11.69 -16.03
N ALA A 111 13.03 10.45 -15.70
CA ALA A 111 13.25 9.87 -14.38
C ALA A 111 14.74 9.75 -14.03
N LYS A 112 15.60 9.33 -14.98
CA LYS A 112 17.07 9.29 -14.78
C LYS A 112 17.65 10.68 -14.50
N ALA A 113 17.17 11.69 -15.22
CA ALA A 113 17.59 13.07 -15.06
C ALA A 113 16.93 13.79 -13.87
N PHE A 114 15.96 13.15 -13.20
CA PHE A 114 15.17 13.78 -12.16
C PHE A 114 16.04 14.19 -10.97
N ALA A 115 16.03 15.48 -10.69
CA ALA A 115 16.66 16.09 -9.54
C ALA A 115 15.84 17.32 -9.12
N VAL A 116 15.76 17.54 -7.80
CA VAL A 116 15.14 18.75 -7.24
C VAL A 116 16.25 19.70 -6.80
N PRO A 117 16.29 20.94 -7.33
CA PRO A 117 17.29 21.93 -6.94
C PRO A 117 17.32 22.20 -5.43
N ALA A 118 18.51 22.54 -4.91
CA ALA A 118 18.70 22.72 -3.47
C ALA A 118 17.97 23.94 -2.90
N ASP A 119 17.60 24.90 -3.73
CA ASP A 119 16.81 26.11 -3.42
C ASP A 119 15.31 25.95 -3.73
N SER A 120 14.90 24.77 -4.22
CA SER A 120 13.50 24.49 -4.54
C SER A 120 12.62 24.43 -3.28
N PRO A 121 11.37 24.93 -3.33
CA PRO A 121 10.40 24.73 -2.24
C PRO A 121 10.10 23.24 -1.99
N TYR A 122 10.36 22.36 -2.97
CA TYR A 122 10.15 20.92 -2.85
C TYR A 122 11.34 20.17 -2.23
N ARG A 123 12.40 20.87 -1.79
CA ARG A 123 13.62 20.24 -1.29
C ARG A 123 13.37 19.29 -0.12
N ALA A 124 12.58 19.72 0.87
CA ALA A 124 12.27 18.93 2.06
C ALA A 124 11.60 17.60 1.69
N TRP A 125 10.54 17.68 0.87
CA TRP A 125 9.89 16.51 0.28
C TRP A 125 10.86 15.64 -0.49
N SER A 126 11.63 16.20 -1.43
CA SER A 126 12.49 15.41 -2.32
C SER A 126 13.53 14.57 -1.59
N SER A 127 14.08 15.09 -0.49
CA SER A 127 15.05 14.38 0.35
C SER A 127 14.41 13.18 1.03
N GLN A 128 13.18 13.34 1.54
CA GLN A 128 12.45 12.28 2.19
C GLN A 128 11.90 11.27 1.17
N ALA A 129 11.31 11.73 0.07
CA ALA A 129 10.81 10.89 -1.02
C ALA A 129 11.91 9.98 -1.55
N ARG A 130 13.15 10.47 -1.69
CA ARG A 130 14.30 9.63 -2.05
C ARG A 130 14.55 8.50 -1.07
N THR A 131 14.51 8.77 0.24
CA THR A 131 14.68 7.73 1.27
C THR A 131 13.53 6.74 1.25
N PHE A 132 12.29 7.23 1.17
CA PHE A 132 11.09 6.41 1.09
C PHE A 132 11.12 5.49 -0.13
N HIS A 133 11.31 6.03 -1.33
CA HIS A 133 11.27 5.28 -2.59
C HIS A 133 12.41 4.28 -2.71
N ASN A 134 13.61 4.57 -2.20
CA ASN A 134 14.70 3.59 -2.19
C ASN A 134 14.37 2.40 -1.27
N THR A 135 13.89 2.66 -0.05
CA THR A 135 13.51 1.59 0.89
C THR A 135 12.32 0.79 0.38
N TYR A 136 11.31 1.47 -0.16
CA TYR A 136 10.11 0.84 -0.70
C TYR A 136 10.44 -0.01 -1.92
N LEU A 137 11.20 0.52 -2.88
CA LEU A 137 11.64 -0.23 -4.05
C LEU A 137 12.50 -1.45 -3.65
N ASP A 138 13.40 -1.30 -2.69
CA ASP A 138 14.21 -2.43 -2.22
C ASP A 138 13.30 -3.56 -1.69
N GLU A 139 12.23 -3.24 -0.96
CA GLU A 139 11.28 -4.26 -0.54
C GLU A 139 10.54 -4.90 -1.73
N LEU A 140 10.06 -4.11 -2.68
CA LEU A 140 9.39 -4.62 -3.88
C LEU A 140 10.30 -5.57 -4.68
N LEU A 141 11.56 -5.18 -4.90
CA LEU A 141 12.53 -6.00 -5.62
C LEU A 141 12.95 -7.24 -4.81
N ARG A 142 13.03 -7.15 -3.48
CA ARG A 142 13.27 -8.29 -2.60
C ARG A 142 12.16 -9.33 -2.73
N LEU A 143 10.89 -8.89 -2.71
CA LEU A 143 9.74 -9.77 -2.90
C LEU A 143 9.75 -10.38 -4.30
N ALA A 144 10.05 -9.58 -5.34
CA ALA A 144 10.15 -10.06 -6.72
C ALA A 144 11.24 -11.14 -6.86
N ALA A 145 12.42 -10.93 -6.27
CA ALA A 145 13.55 -11.86 -6.32
C ALA A 145 13.29 -13.20 -5.63
N LEU A 146 12.32 -13.26 -4.72
CA LEU A 146 11.93 -14.48 -4.01
C LEU A 146 10.68 -15.17 -4.60
N PHE A 147 9.91 -14.46 -5.43
CA PHE A 147 8.71 -14.95 -6.10
C PHE A 147 9.08 -15.84 -7.31
N PRO A 148 8.30 -16.90 -7.65
CA PRO A 148 7.08 -17.37 -6.99
C PRO A 148 7.33 -18.36 -5.84
N LYS A 149 8.59 -18.68 -5.54
CA LYS A 149 8.92 -19.69 -4.53
C LYS A 149 8.45 -19.29 -3.13
N VAL A 150 8.56 -18.00 -2.81
CA VAL A 150 8.03 -17.41 -1.59
C VAL A 150 6.83 -16.56 -1.96
N SER A 151 5.67 -16.86 -1.35
CA SER A 151 4.45 -16.12 -1.63
C SER A 151 4.52 -14.70 -1.08
N SER A 152 4.09 -13.75 -1.91
CA SER A 152 3.98 -12.33 -1.58
C SER A 152 2.98 -11.63 -2.50
N GLU A 153 2.64 -10.38 -2.19
CA GLU A 153 1.72 -9.53 -2.97
C GLU A 153 2.41 -8.82 -4.15
N ILE A 154 3.66 -9.17 -4.46
CA ILE A 154 4.40 -8.50 -5.54
C ILE A 154 3.85 -8.82 -6.93
N ASP A 155 3.23 -9.99 -7.08
CA ASP A 155 2.66 -10.46 -8.33
C ASP A 155 1.47 -11.39 -8.07
N THR A 156 0.61 -11.53 -9.07
CA THR A 156 -0.52 -12.47 -9.04
C THR A 156 -0.08 -13.86 -9.50
N TYR A 157 -0.70 -14.90 -8.96
CA TYR A 157 -0.53 -16.28 -9.41
C TYR A 157 -1.45 -16.63 -10.59
N SER A 158 -2.53 -15.87 -10.78
CA SER A 158 -3.49 -16.09 -11.85
C SER A 158 -4.25 -14.82 -12.24
N SER A 159 -4.92 -14.87 -13.39
CA SER A 159 -5.80 -13.80 -13.87
C SER A 159 -7.11 -13.64 -13.09
N ARG A 160 -7.30 -14.39 -11.99
CA ARG A 160 -8.48 -14.28 -11.11
C ARG A 160 -8.23 -13.36 -9.91
N GLU A 161 -6.97 -13.01 -9.67
CA GLU A 161 -6.59 -12.09 -8.60
C GLU A 161 -6.67 -10.66 -9.13
N ILE A 162 -7.10 -9.75 -8.25
CA ILE A 162 -7.21 -8.31 -8.50
C ILE A 162 -6.17 -7.66 -7.60
N ASP A 163 -5.21 -6.95 -8.20
CA ASP A 163 -4.10 -6.31 -7.48
C ASP A 163 -4.32 -4.79 -7.28
N GLY A 164 -5.49 -4.30 -7.71
CA GLY A 164 -5.91 -2.91 -7.58
C GLY A 164 -5.35 -1.97 -8.64
N ASN A 165 -4.58 -2.48 -9.60
CA ASN A 165 -4.06 -1.67 -10.71
C ASN A 165 -5.05 -1.55 -11.87
N GLU A 166 -6.23 -2.17 -11.76
CA GLU A 166 -7.31 -2.13 -12.74
C GLU A 166 -8.22 -0.90 -12.59
N PHE A 167 -8.12 -0.17 -11.47
CA PHE A 167 -8.96 0.98 -11.20
C PHE A 167 -8.59 2.19 -12.07
N ALA A 168 -9.59 3.00 -12.41
CA ALA A 168 -9.39 4.25 -13.12
C ALA A 168 -8.61 5.27 -12.27
N ASP A 169 -7.98 6.24 -12.94
CA ASP A 169 -7.26 7.33 -12.28
C ASP A 169 -8.14 8.01 -11.20
N ARG A 170 -7.51 8.37 -10.08
CA ARG A 170 -8.15 8.97 -8.88
C ARG A 170 -9.29 8.15 -8.28
N THR A 171 -9.34 6.85 -8.54
CA THR A 171 -10.23 5.90 -7.85
C THR A 171 -9.44 5.10 -6.82
N PHE A 172 -9.92 5.09 -5.58
CA PHE A 172 -9.25 4.41 -4.47
C PHE A 172 -10.18 3.39 -3.83
N LEU A 173 -9.68 2.19 -3.59
CA LEU A 173 -10.37 1.16 -2.82
C LEU A 173 -9.84 1.16 -1.39
N LEU A 174 -10.75 1.27 -0.41
CA LEU A 174 -10.41 1.13 0.99
C LEU A 174 -10.64 -0.31 1.44
N THR A 175 -9.57 -1.00 1.85
CA THR A 175 -9.62 -2.35 2.42
C THR A 175 -9.10 -2.34 3.85
N PHE A 176 -9.69 -3.18 4.70
CA PHE A 176 -9.31 -3.30 6.11
C PHE A 176 -9.25 -4.76 6.53
N ASP A 177 -8.12 -5.17 7.09
CA ASP A 177 -7.84 -6.56 7.45
C ASP A 177 -7.94 -6.77 8.96
N ASP A 178 -7.94 -8.05 9.37
CA ASP A 178 -7.83 -8.52 10.75
C ASP A 178 -8.97 -8.15 11.72
N GLY A 179 -9.97 -7.39 11.27
CA GLY A 179 -11.14 -7.02 12.08
C GLY A 179 -12.11 -8.18 12.33
N PRO A 180 -13.21 -7.93 13.09
CA PRO A 180 -13.44 -6.74 13.90
C PRO A 180 -12.72 -6.79 15.25
N THR A 181 -12.46 -5.64 15.86
CA THR A 181 -12.02 -5.53 17.26
C THR A 181 -13.19 -5.71 18.24
N THR A 182 -12.89 -5.73 19.54
CA THR A 182 -13.90 -5.73 20.62
C THR A 182 -14.83 -4.51 20.58
N ALA A 183 -15.97 -4.61 21.28
CA ALA A 183 -16.98 -3.55 21.36
C ALA A 183 -16.43 -2.24 21.90
N GLY A 184 -16.77 -1.15 21.21
CA GLY A 184 -16.21 0.18 21.45
C GLY A 184 -14.78 0.38 20.92
N GLY A 185 -14.19 -0.63 20.28
CA GLY A 185 -12.81 -0.60 19.80
C GLY A 185 -12.59 0.18 18.50
N THR A 186 -11.41 -0.01 17.90
CA THR A 186 -10.97 0.74 16.71
C THR A 186 -11.79 0.41 15.47
N THR A 187 -12.31 -0.81 15.31
CA THR A 187 -13.25 -1.12 14.21
C THR A 187 -14.50 -0.25 14.28
N ASP A 188 -15.07 -0.06 15.48
CA ASP A 188 -16.29 0.76 15.63
C ASP A 188 -15.98 2.25 15.39
N ALA A 189 -14.81 2.71 15.81
CA ALA A 189 -14.34 4.07 15.51
C ALA A 189 -14.15 4.29 14.00
N LEU A 190 -13.50 3.34 13.32
CA LEU A 190 -13.31 3.36 11.87
C LEU A 190 -14.65 3.38 11.13
N LEU A 191 -15.62 2.54 11.54
CA LEU A 191 -16.96 2.52 10.95
C LEU A 191 -17.68 3.86 11.11
N ARG A 192 -17.50 4.57 12.22
CA ARG A 192 -18.00 5.94 12.38
C ARG A 192 -17.31 6.90 11.41
N THR A 193 -15.98 6.87 11.33
CA THR A 193 -15.21 7.71 10.40
C THR A 193 -15.65 7.52 8.95
N LEU A 194 -15.80 6.28 8.49
CA LEU A 194 -16.27 5.99 7.12
C LEU A 194 -17.68 6.52 6.89
N ARG A 195 -18.59 6.37 7.87
CA ARG A 195 -19.96 6.87 7.78
C ARG A 195 -20.00 8.40 7.71
N ASP A 196 -19.25 9.07 8.57
CA ASP A 196 -19.19 10.53 8.64
C ASP A 196 -18.62 11.11 7.34
N ALA A 197 -17.62 10.44 6.76
CA ALA A 197 -17.04 10.78 5.46
C ALA A 197 -17.87 10.30 4.25
N ARG A 198 -18.96 9.54 4.47
CA ARG A 198 -19.78 8.89 3.43
C ARG A 198 -18.96 8.00 2.48
N LEU A 199 -17.97 7.31 3.02
CA LEU A 199 -17.08 6.40 2.30
C LEU A 199 -17.50 4.94 2.52
N ASN A 200 -17.27 4.12 1.49
CA ASN A 200 -17.41 2.67 1.57
C ASN A 200 -16.03 2.02 1.76
N GLY A 201 -16.00 0.82 2.34
CA GLY A 201 -14.78 0.02 2.48
C GLY A 201 -15.10 -1.47 2.49
N VAL A 202 -14.11 -2.29 2.12
CA VAL A 202 -14.18 -3.75 2.13
C VAL A 202 -13.43 -4.27 3.36
N PHE A 203 -14.05 -5.14 4.14
CA PHE A 203 -13.47 -5.67 5.38
C PHE A 203 -13.16 -7.17 5.23
N PHE A 204 -11.88 -7.53 5.28
CA PHE A 204 -11.44 -8.92 5.33
C PHE A 204 -11.31 -9.34 6.80
N THR A 205 -12.39 -9.92 7.31
CA THR A 205 -12.51 -10.23 8.74
C THR A 205 -11.94 -11.60 9.10
N LEU A 206 -11.35 -11.70 10.30
CA LEU A 206 -10.96 -12.99 10.88
C LEU A 206 -12.19 -13.63 11.53
N GLY A 207 -12.54 -14.83 11.07
CA GLY A 207 -13.73 -15.55 11.56
C GLY A 207 -13.74 -15.73 13.09
N THR A 208 -12.58 -15.96 13.70
CA THR A 208 -12.44 -16.08 15.16
C THR A 208 -12.79 -14.79 15.90
N ARG A 209 -12.35 -13.63 15.38
CA ARG A 209 -12.65 -12.32 15.96
C ARG A 209 -14.10 -11.91 15.73
N LEU A 210 -14.62 -12.20 14.53
CA LEU A 210 -16.03 -11.97 14.22
C LEU A 210 -16.94 -12.79 15.14
N GLN A 211 -16.63 -14.07 15.35
CA GLN A 211 -17.38 -14.93 16.26
C GLN A 211 -17.28 -14.47 17.72
N ALA A 212 -16.09 -14.08 18.18
CA ALA A 212 -15.91 -13.54 19.53
C ALA A 212 -16.74 -12.27 19.74
N ARG A 213 -16.76 -11.38 18.74
CA ARG A 213 -17.58 -10.17 18.76
C ARG A 213 -19.06 -10.49 18.79
N TRP A 214 -19.51 -11.41 17.93
CA TRP A 214 -20.91 -11.84 17.88
C TRP A 214 -21.40 -12.43 19.20
N ARG A 215 -20.58 -13.25 19.88
CA ARG A 215 -20.92 -13.80 21.20
C ARG A 215 -21.00 -12.73 22.29
N ALA A 216 -20.08 -11.77 22.28
CA ALA A 216 -20.09 -10.66 23.23
C ALA A 216 -21.31 -9.75 23.05
N ASP A 217 -21.79 -9.62 21.82
CA ASP A 217 -22.98 -8.83 21.47
C ASP A 217 -24.30 -9.64 21.63
N ASP A 218 -24.26 -10.96 21.92
CA ASP A 218 -25.45 -11.78 22.15
C ASP A 218 -25.96 -11.62 23.61
N PRO A 219 -27.17 -11.05 23.81
CA PRO A 219 -27.74 -10.86 25.15
C PRO A 219 -27.96 -12.18 25.91
N ARG A 220 -27.99 -13.34 25.24
CA ARG A 220 -28.09 -14.66 25.88
C ARG A 220 -26.77 -15.15 26.50
N HIS A 221 -25.65 -14.52 26.16
CA HIS A 221 -24.33 -14.80 26.75
C HIS A 221 -23.87 -13.71 27.72
N SER A 222 -24.71 -12.70 27.96
CA SER A 222 -24.48 -11.70 29.01
C SER A 222 -24.69 -12.37 30.37
N ILE A 223 -23.61 -12.67 31.09
CA ILE A 223 -23.69 -13.06 32.50
C ILE A 223 -24.24 -11.83 33.25
N VAL A 224 -25.56 -11.81 33.47
CA VAL A 224 -26.16 -10.91 34.44
C VAL A 224 -25.70 -11.40 35.80
N ALA A 225 -24.67 -10.77 36.36
CA ALA A 225 -24.34 -10.96 37.76
C ALA A 225 -25.53 -10.46 38.60
N CYS A 226 -26.43 -11.37 38.96
CA CYS A 226 -27.45 -11.11 39.95
C CYS A 226 -26.74 -10.87 41.29
N PRO A 227 -26.84 -9.70 41.93
CA PRO A 227 -26.11 -9.40 43.17
C PRO A 227 -26.62 -10.22 44.38
N LEU A 228 -27.61 -11.08 44.18
CA LEU A 228 -28.36 -11.78 45.23
C LEU A 228 -28.24 -13.31 45.19
N CYS A 229 -27.41 -13.89 44.32
CA CYS A 229 -27.22 -15.35 44.30
C CYS A 229 -25.74 -15.71 44.44
N GLY A 230 -25.28 -15.75 45.68
CA GLY A 230 -24.15 -16.60 46.04
C GLY A 230 -24.58 -18.06 45.99
N LEU A 231 -24.39 -18.72 44.84
CA LEU A 231 -23.98 -20.12 44.69
C LEU A 231 -24.00 -20.48 43.19
N TYR A 232 -22.97 -21.20 42.77
CA TYR A 232 -22.79 -21.76 41.42
C TYR A 232 -24.02 -22.55 40.94
N ALA A 233 -24.46 -22.29 39.71
CA ALA A 233 -25.18 -23.27 38.89
C ALA A 233 -24.95 -22.96 37.40
N GLU A 234 -24.29 -23.89 36.69
CA GLU A 234 -24.32 -23.94 35.23
C GLU A 234 -25.76 -24.20 34.78
N LEU A 235 -26.36 -23.26 34.06
CA LEU A 235 -27.61 -23.50 33.33
C LEU A 235 -27.27 -23.69 31.86
N SER A 236 -27.10 -24.96 31.49
CA SER A 236 -27.39 -25.43 30.14
C SER A 236 -28.89 -25.27 29.92
N CYS A 237 -29.30 -24.40 29.00
CA CYS A 237 -30.68 -24.33 28.54
C CYS A 237 -30.81 -25.14 27.25
N ASP A 238 -31.33 -26.35 27.41
CA ASP A 238 -31.90 -27.17 26.34
C ASP A 238 -33.01 -26.39 25.62
N VAL A 239 -32.98 -26.43 24.29
CA VAL A 239 -34.01 -25.85 23.43
C VAL A 239 -35.07 -26.92 23.19
N THR A 240 -36.29 -26.71 23.67
CA THR A 240 -37.48 -27.39 23.13
C THR A 240 -38.33 -26.41 22.32
N PRO A 241 -38.83 -26.80 21.14
CA PRO A 241 -39.57 -25.92 20.25
C PRO A 241 -41.07 -25.88 20.60
N GLY A 242 -41.67 -24.70 20.43
CA GLY A 242 -43.10 -24.43 20.37
C GLY A 242 -43.35 -23.24 19.44
#